data_AF-A0A2T3J720-F1
#
_entry.id   AF-A0A2T3J720-F1
#
_cell.length_a   1.000
_cell.length_b   1.000
_cell.length_c   1.000
_cell.angle_alpha   90.00
_cell.angle_beta   90.00
_cell.angle_gamma   90.00
#
_symmetry.space_group_name_H-M   'P 1'
#
loop_
_entity.id
_entity.type
_entity.pdbx_description
1 polymer ?
#
loop_
_entity_poly.entity_id
_entity_poly.type
_entity_poly.pdbx_seq_one_letter_code
_entity_poly.pdbx_strand_id
1 'polypeptide(L)' 'MTSKKYISVNVLMDVKCSNMLTRSAKKNMRCKRHEAAARLKDHLLRFGGEWTEKTTTEKQ' A
#
# COMPACT_ATOMS: atom_id res chain seq x y z
N MET A 1 26.61 13.33 3.06
CA MET A 1 25.15 13.16 2.89
C MET A 1 24.88 11.70 2.59
N THR A 2 24.25 10.94 3.50
CA THR A 2 23.88 9.55 3.25
C THR A 2 22.67 9.53 2.32
N SER A 3 22.89 9.16 1.05
CA SER A 3 21.80 8.96 0.10
C SER A 3 20.88 7.85 0.64
N LYS A 4 19.62 8.18 0.91
CA LYS A 4 18.63 7.18 1.35
C LYS A 4 18.47 6.17 0.22
N LYS A 5 18.81 4.90 0.48
CA LYS A 5 18.63 3.80 -0.46
C LYS A 5 17.12 3.50 -0.56
N TYR A 6 16.50 3.91 -1.65
CA TYR A 6 15.10 3.56 -1.94
C TYR A 6 15.05 2.33 -2.84
N ILE A 7 14.10 1.44 -2.56
CA ILE A 7 13.82 0.25 -3.37
C ILE A 7 12.39 0.39 -3.90
N SER A 8 12.20 0.18 -5.19
CA SER A 8 10.87 0.14 -5.81
C SER A 8 10.30 -1.27 -5.72
N VAL A 9 9.00 -1.34 -5.44
CA VAL A 9 8.21 -2.58 -5.53
C VAL A 9 7.08 -2.37 -6.53
N ASN A 10 6.80 -3.39 -7.33
CA ASN A 10 5.63 -3.42 -8.20
C ASN A 10 4.52 -4.20 -7.50
N VAL A 11 3.31 -3.66 -7.45
CA VAL A 11 2.18 -4.23 -6.72
C VAL A 11 1.01 -4.35 -7.68
N LEU A 12 0.60 -5.59 -7.96
CA LEU A 12 -0.65 -5.89 -8.63
C LEU A 12 -1.79 -5.79 -7.61
N MET A 13 -2.89 -5.15 -8.00
CA MET A 13 -4.08 -5.02 -7.16
C MET A 13 -5.33 -4.99 -8.04
N ASP A 14 -6.46 -5.36 -7.46
CA ASP A 14 -7.74 -5.31 -8.14
C ASP A 14 -8.16 -3.85 -8.49
N VAL A 15 -9.15 -3.74 -9.38
CA VAL A 15 -9.68 -2.45 -9.85
C VAL A 15 -10.28 -1.63 -8.72
N LYS A 16 -10.91 -2.28 -7.72
CA LYS A 16 -11.57 -1.61 -6.60
C LYS A 16 -10.54 -0.89 -5.71
N CYS A 17 -9.47 -1.58 -5.33
CA CYS A 17 -8.34 -1.06 -4.58
C CYS A 17 -7.60 0.03 -5.35
N SER A 18 -7.38 -0.18 -6.65
CA SER A 18 -6.79 0.82 -7.55
C SER A 18 -7.61 2.12 -7.59
N ASN A 19 -8.94 2.02 -7.60
CA ASN A 19 -9.86 3.16 -7.55
C ASN A 19 -9.84 3.86 -6.19
N MET A 20 -9.88 3.10 -5.09
CA MET A 20 -9.76 3.66 -3.73
C MET A 20 -8.45 4.40 -3.53
N LEU A 21 -7.34 3.83 -4.02
CA LEU A 21 -6.03 4.45 -3.96
C LEU A 21 -5.98 5.75 -4.77
N THR A 22 -6.59 5.78 -5.96
CA THR A 22 -6.67 6.98 -6.80
C THR A 22 -7.44 8.10 -6.11
N ARG A 23 -8.57 7.77 -5.47
CA ARG A 23 -9.36 8.73 -4.68
C ARG A 23 -8.56 9.26 -3.49
N SER A 24 -7.87 8.39 -2.76
CA SER A 24 -7.02 8.79 -1.63
C SER A 24 -5.87 9.69 -2.07
N ALA A 25 -5.22 9.36 -3.18
CA ALA A 25 -4.11 10.13 -3.74
C ALA A 25 -4.54 11.56 -4.07
N LYS A 26 -5.72 11.74 -4.69
CA LYS A 26 -6.31 13.06 -4.93
C LYS A 26 -6.57 13.83 -3.62
N LYS A 27 -7.18 13.18 -2.63
CA LYS A 27 -7.47 13.79 -1.32
C LYS A 27 -6.21 14.26 -0.59
N ASN A 28 -5.12 13.50 -0.70
CA ASN A 28 -3.85 13.78 -0.04
C ASN A 28 -2.87 14.59 -0.91
N MET A 29 -3.29 15.08 -2.07
CA MET A 29 -2.45 15.84 -3.02
C MET A 29 -1.15 15.11 -3.39
N ARG A 30 -1.23 13.79 -3.58
CA ARG A 30 -0.10 12.93 -3.95
C ARG A 30 -0.35 12.26 -5.30
N CYS A 31 0.74 11.90 -5.98
CA CYS A 31 0.61 10.96 -7.08
C CYS A 31 0.32 9.55 -6.55
N LYS A 32 -0.33 8.73 -7.36
CA LYS A 32 -0.80 7.39 -6.95
C LYS A 32 0.31 6.50 -6.40
N ARG A 33 1.52 6.55 -6.98
CA ARG A 33 2.69 5.79 -6.50
C ARG A 33 3.14 6.23 -5.11
N HIS A 34 3.20 7.54 -4.84
CA HIS A 34 3.57 8.05 -3.52
C HIS A 34 2.52 7.72 -2.47
N GLU A 35 1.24 7.77 -2.82
CA GLU A 35 0.17 7.36 -1.91
C GLU A 35 0.22 5.86 -1.59
N ALA A 36 0.49 5.02 -2.60
CA ALA A 36 0.70 3.58 -2.40
C ALA A 36 1.86 3.32 -1.45
N ALA A 37 3.01 3.95 -1.69
CA ALA A 37 4.19 3.83 -0.84
C ALA A 37 3.91 4.31 0.60
N ALA A 38 3.20 5.42 0.76
CA ALA A 38 2.82 5.95 2.08
C ALA A 38 1.93 4.97 2.84
N ARG A 39 0.93 4.39 2.17
CA ARG A 39 0.01 3.40 2.77
C ARG A 39 0.70 2.08 3.09
N LEU A 40 1.57 1.59 2.20
CA LEU A 40 2.35 0.39 2.46
C LEU A 40 3.31 0.61 3.64
N LYS A 41 3.98 1.77 3.69
CA LYS A 41 4.84 2.15 4.82
C LYS A 41 4.04 2.24 6.13
N ASP A 42 2.89 2.90 6.14
CA ASP A 42 2.02 3.00 7.31
C ASP A 42 1.62 1.60 7.81
N HIS A 43 1.18 0.74 6.90
CA HIS A 43 0.78 -0.62 7.24
C HIS A 43 1.95 -1.42 7.86
N LEU A 44 3.12 -1.41 7.22
CA LEU A 44 4.31 -2.09 7.73
C LEU A 44 4.75 -1.55 9.11
N LEU A 45 4.65 -0.24 9.35
CA LEU A 45 4.99 0.35 10.65
C LEU A 45 3.97 0.00 11.74
N ARG A 46 2.69 -0.16 11.38
CA ARG A 46 1.61 -0.45 12.33
C ARG A 46 1.50 -1.91 12.71
N PHE A 47 1.73 -2.82 11.74
CA PHE A 47 1.50 -4.25 11.93
C PHE A 47 2.79 -5.08 11.90
N GLY A 48 3.90 -4.52 11.45
CA GLY A 48 5.18 -5.23 11.36
C GLY A 48 5.16 -6.39 10.37
N GLY A 49 6.12 -7.31 10.54
CA GLY A 49 6.24 -8.53 9.72
C GLY A 49 5.29 -9.66 10.13
N GLU A 50 4.64 -9.54 11.29
CA GLU A 50 3.70 -10.54 11.83
C GLU A 50 2.31 -10.43 11.20
N TRP A 51 2.09 -9.42 10.37
CA TRP A 51 0.81 -9.26 9.69
C TRP A 51 0.54 -10.46 8.78
N THR A 52 -0.62 -11.08 8.98
CA THR A 52 -1.15 -12.13 8.12
C THR A 52 -2.49 -11.69 7.55
N GLU A 53 -2.68 -11.96 6.27
CA GLU A 53 -3.97 -11.75 5.64
C GLU A 53 -4.99 -12.68 6.30
N LYS A 54 -6.10 -12.13 6.78
CA LYS A 54 -7.24 -12.96 7.18
C LYS A 54 -7.79 -13.59 5.91
N THR A 55 -7.33 -14.79 5.57
CA THR A 55 -7.95 -15.60 4.52
C THR A 55 -9.40 -15.78 4.91
N THR A 56 -10.28 -15.07 4.20
CA THR A 56 -11.71 -15.31 4.34
C THR A 56 -11.94 -16.66 3.69
N THR A 57 -11.80 -17.73 4.47
CA THR A 57 -12.19 -19.07 4.04
C THR A 57 -13.71 -19.06 4.04
N GLU A 58 -14.32 -18.56 2.96
CA GLU A 58 -15.67 -18.93 2.61
C GLU A 58 -15.62 -20.43 2.29
N LYS A 59 -15.96 -21.25 3.30
CA LYS A 59 -16.25 -22.66 3.07
C LYS A 59 -17.43 -22.74 2.10
N GLN A 60 -17.24 -23.54 1.06
CA GLN A 60 -18.21 -23.96 0.05
C GLN A 60 -19.53 -24.44 0.67
#